data_AF-A0A0U5CCI5-F1
#
_entry.id   AF-A0A0U5CCI5-F1
#
_cell.length_a   1.000
_cell.length_b   1.000
_cell.length_c   1.000
_cell.angle_alpha   90.00
_cell.angle_beta   90.00
_cell.angle_gamma   90.00
#
_symmetry.space_group_name_H-M   'P 1'
#
loop_
_entity.id
_entity.type
_entity.pdbx_description
1 polymer ?
#
loop_
_entity_poly.entity_id
_entity_poly.type
_entity_poly.pdbx_seq_one_letter_code
_entity_poly.pdbx_strand_id
1 'polypeptide(L)'
;MPLGRASFPKPLRWICQALLLGGLIVIISQSAYVLHTQKPEFGWEKTTPEPPNGSPPRPHRPDPSSKDTTEPESPPDCHLFPIDAFAEDGIQVTLKIGGAESQERLRSHVEGATTCIPNLLVVSDMGQKLGPFHSHDVLADVIHVLSEEDKRVYQQQREYHYYWDKELAPTNAGWRLDRYKFLSMVEYAYAQNPNAKWYVFMETDTLVLWENLVQLLARYKWTDPLYMGSPTPGRDLGTWWTPVKTFFVYGGSGIVLSAAAMDNLLREDRSGSVRGGSDQESQLLITKYQDMVREDCCGDSVLGWVAAQRDVHIAGLWPMFNPNSFHTTPLGRAYWCQPAVSFHKSDPFESVELWKWSAKRQTDGGDTQRPMLYFDLVDYYDFENRPVREDWKNADHDAFDAPKHEDHDSFESCQKACRDHSDCLQFTYHQKKCRLVRTISLGSFAGPDVGNKSENGRWIAGWDVESIREFRKERACEEVDWPEPSTERIY
;
A
#
# COMPACT_ATOMS: atom_id res chain seq x y z
N MET A 1 -10.51 -39.54 58.56
CA MET A 1 -9.38 -38.60 58.80
C MET A 1 -9.33 -37.59 57.66
N PRO A 2 -9.77 -36.33 57.85
CA PRO A 2 -9.42 -35.23 56.96
C PRO A 2 -8.28 -34.40 57.57
N LEU A 3 -7.23 -34.12 56.78
CA LEU A 3 -6.11 -33.24 57.12
C LEU A 3 -6.52 -31.78 56.91
N GLY A 4 -6.50 -30.98 57.97
CA GLY A 4 -6.80 -29.55 57.93
C GLY A 4 -5.67 -28.71 57.32
N ARG A 5 -6.03 -27.74 56.47
CA ARG A 5 -5.11 -26.70 55.94
C ARG A 5 -4.81 -25.66 57.02
N ALA A 6 -3.54 -25.50 57.37
CA ALA A 6 -3.06 -24.44 58.24
C ALA A 6 -3.12 -23.07 57.52
N SER A 7 -3.88 -22.12 58.07
CA SER A 7 -3.90 -20.73 57.61
C SER A 7 -2.77 -19.94 58.26
N PHE A 8 -1.96 -19.23 57.46
CA PHE A 8 -0.93 -18.31 57.96
C PHE A 8 -1.52 -17.21 58.86
N PRO A 9 -0.81 -16.80 59.93
CA PRO A 9 -1.27 -15.76 60.83
C PRO A 9 -1.42 -14.42 60.09
N LYS A 10 -2.55 -13.74 60.33
CA LYS A 10 -2.95 -12.47 59.68
C LYS A 10 -1.83 -11.43 59.52
N PRO A 11 -0.93 -11.15 60.49
CA PRO A 11 0.12 -10.13 60.30
C PRO A 11 1.12 -10.47 59.17
N LEU A 12 1.38 -11.75 58.91
CA LEU A 12 2.33 -12.16 57.85
C LEU A 12 1.76 -11.92 56.45
N ARG A 13 0.43 -11.99 56.28
CA ARG A 13 -0.24 -11.73 55.00
C ARG A 13 -0.15 -10.26 54.60
N TRP A 14 -0.30 -9.34 55.56
CA TRP A 14 -0.20 -7.90 55.31
C TRP A 14 1.22 -7.49 54.91
N ILE A 15 2.24 -8.10 55.52
CA ILE A 15 3.65 -7.83 55.17
C ILE A 15 3.96 -8.32 53.76
N CYS A 16 3.53 -9.52 53.36
CA CYS A 16 3.72 -10.01 52.00
C CYS A 16 3.01 -9.15 50.94
N GLN A 17 1.79 -8.69 51.23
CA GLN A 17 1.06 -7.81 50.29
C GLN A 17 1.72 -6.43 50.15
N ALA A 18 2.25 -5.87 51.24
CA ALA A 18 2.96 -4.60 51.22
C ALA A 18 4.28 -4.69 50.44
N LEU A 19 5.03 -5.80 50.59
CA LEU A 19 6.26 -6.06 49.84
C LEU A 19 6.00 -6.25 48.33
N LEU A 20 4.90 -6.92 47.97
CA LEU A 20 4.51 -7.08 46.56
C LEU A 20 4.10 -5.76 45.91
N LEU A 21 3.34 -4.91 46.63
CA LEU A 21 2.98 -3.58 46.13
C LEU A 21 4.22 -2.67 45.99
N GLY A 22 5.13 -2.70 46.96
CA GLY A 22 6.37 -1.94 46.92
C GLY A 22 7.26 -2.34 45.74
N GLY A 23 7.39 -3.65 45.47
CA GLY A 23 8.12 -4.15 44.31
C GLY A 23 7.51 -3.70 42.98
N LEU A 24 6.18 -3.73 42.87
CA LEU A 24 5.48 -3.31 41.64
C LEU A 24 5.70 -1.83 41.34
N ILE A 25 5.66 -0.97 42.36
CA ILE A 25 5.85 0.49 42.20
C ILE A 25 7.29 0.81 41.76
N VAL A 26 8.29 0.10 42.30
CA VAL A 26 9.70 0.29 41.90
C VAL A 26 9.92 -0.13 40.44
N ILE A 27 9.33 -1.25 40.00
CA ILE A 27 9.43 -1.72 38.62
C ILE A 27 8.78 -0.72 37.66
N ILE A 28 7.57 -0.23 37.97
CA ILE A 28 6.87 0.74 37.13
C ILE A 28 7.67 2.04 37.02
N SER A 29 8.25 2.51 38.14
CA SER A 29 9.04 3.75 38.17
C SER A 29 10.35 3.62 37.41
N GLN A 30 11.04 2.47 37.51
CA GLN A 30 12.26 2.20 36.73
C GLN A 30 11.97 2.07 35.23
N SER A 31 10.90 1.38 34.85
CA SER A 31 10.49 1.25 33.45
C SER A 31 10.12 2.61 32.84
N ALA A 32 9.38 3.45 33.58
CA ALA A 32 9.05 4.80 33.14
C ALA A 32 10.30 5.69 33.01
N TYR A 33 11.26 5.57 33.93
CA TYR A 33 12.53 6.30 33.86
C TYR A 33 13.40 5.89 32.66
N VAL A 34 13.48 4.59 32.36
CA VAL A 34 14.22 4.07 31.19
C VAL A 34 13.56 4.50 29.87
N LEU A 35 12.22 4.45 29.80
CA LEU A 35 11.46 4.91 28.63
C LEU A 35 11.58 6.42 28.36
N HIS A 36 11.78 7.22 29.40
CA HIS A 36 11.83 8.69 29.26
C HIS A 36 13.25 9.25 29.08
N THR A 37 14.30 8.48 29.36
CA THR A 37 15.70 8.95 29.31
C THR A 37 16.51 8.40 28.13
N GLN A 38 16.02 7.38 27.42
CA GLN A 38 16.66 6.93 26.18
C GLN A 38 16.23 7.79 25.00
N LYS A 39 17.11 8.70 24.56
CA LYS A 39 17.10 9.15 23.17
C LYS A 39 17.46 7.95 22.29
N PRO A 40 16.71 7.65 21.22
CA PRO A 40 17.04 6.53 20.36
C PRO A 40 18.27 6.88 19.51
N GLU A 41 19.44 6.38 19.91
CA GLU A 41 20.55 6.17 18.98
C GLU A 41 20.37 4.77 18.39
N PHE A 42 19.95 4.70 17.12
CA PHE A 42 19.76 3.44 16.40
C PHE A 42 21.03 3.09 15.63
N GLY A 43 21.78 2.11 16.12
CA GLY A 43 22.76 1.37 15.33
C GLY A 43 22.04 0.25 14.58
N TRP A 44 21.90 0.37 13.26
CA TRP A 44 21.63 -0.78 12.43
C TRP A 44 22.92 -1.60 12.36
N GLU A 45 22.93 -2.84 12.84
CA GLU A 45 24.04 -3.75 12.58
C GLU A 45 23.87 -4.32 11.17
N LYS A 46 24.82 -4.02 10.28
CA LYS A 46 24.97 -4.73 8.99
C LYS A 46 25.44 -6.14 9.30
N THR A 47 24.52 -7.08 9.45
CA THR A 47 24.84 -8.49 9.30
C THR A 47 24.69 -8.85 7.83
N THR A 48 25.78 -8.78 7.07
CA THR A 48 25.90 -9.44 5.77
C THR A 48 26.11 -10.94 6.00
N PRO A 49 25.21 -11.83 5.56
CA PRO A 49 25.48 -13.26 5.56
C PRO A 49 26.42 -13.60 4.40
N GLU A 50 27.50 -14.34 4.66
CA GLU A 50 28.27 -15.01 3.61
C GLU A 50 27.39 -16.09 2.94
N PRO A 51 27.29 -16.12 1.60
CA PRO A 51 26.52 -17.14 0.91
C PRO A 51 27.28 -18.49 0.87
N PRO A 52 26.58 -19.64 1.00
CA PRO A 52 27.19 -20.95 0.80
C PRO A 52 27.61 -21.13 -0.68
N ASN A 53 28.83 -21.63 -0.85
CA ASN A 53 29.48 -21.89 -2.14
C ASN A 53 28.59 -22.67 -3.13
N GLY A 54 28.47 -22.16 -4.36
CA GLY A 54 28.00 -22.95 -5.52
C GLY A 54 27.01 -22.29 -6.49
N SER A 55 26.77 -20.98 -6.44
CA SER A 55 25.86 -20.29 -7.39
C SER A 55 26.65 -19.43 -8.40
N PRO A 56 26.20 -19.31 -9.67
CA PRO A 56 26.87 -18.48 -10.68
C PRO A 56 26.85 -16.98 -10.29
N PRO A 57 27.82 -16.18 -10.78
CA PRO A 57 28.08 -14.84 -10.25
C PRO A 57 26.88 -13.92 -10.46
N ARG A 58 26.43 -13.28 -9.38
CA ARG A 58 25.48 -12.15 -9.43
C ARG A 58 26.14 -11.00 -10.20
N PRO A 59 25.43 -10.30 -11.10
CA PRO A 59 26.02 -9.16 -11.81
C PRO A 59 26.39 -8.05 -10.82
N HIS A 60 27.53 -7.40 -11.10
CA HIS A 60 28.04 -6.26 -10.36
C HIS A 60 26.96 -5.17 -10.25
N ARG A 61 26.48 -4.91 -9.04
CA ARG A 61 25.94 -3.60 -8.66
C ARG A 61 27.03 -2.56 -9.00
N PRO A 62 26.67 -1.37 -9.52
CA PRO A 62 27.64 -0.28 -9.62
C PRO A 62 28.32 -0.08 -8.26
N ASP A 63 29.64 0.02 -8.33
CA ASP A 63 30.58 0.10 -7.21
C ASP A 63 30.16 1.19 -6.21
N PRO A 64 30.03 0.89 -4.89
CA PRO A 64 29.86 1.91 -3.87
C PRO A 64 31.23 2.54 -3.60
N SER A 65 31.77 3.26 -4.59
CA SER A 65 32.97 4.07 -4.47
C SER A 65 32.70 5.54 -4.79
N SER A 66 31.50 6.04 -4.46
CA SER A 66 31.43 7.37 -3.87
C SER A 66 31.60 7.22 -2.37
N LYS A 67 32.59 7.92 -1.81
CA LYS A 67 32.58 8.23 -0.37
C LYS A 67 31.37 9.12 -0.14
N ASP A 68 30.21 8.51 0.03
CA ASP A 68 29.07 9.21 0.58
C ASP A 68 29.35 9.33 2.07
N THR A 69 29.83 10.50 2.45
CA THR A 69 29.71 10.96 3.84
C THR A 69 28.25 10.79 4.21
N THR A 70 27.95 9.79 5.02
CA THR A 70 26.65 9.67 5.70
C THR A 70 26.51 10.90 6.58
N GLU A 71 26.01 11.99 6.00
CA GLU A 71 25.24 12.94 6.77
C GLU A 71 24.12 12.14 7.43
N PRO A 72 23.86 12.35 8.74
CA PRO A 72 22.70 11.75 9.36
C PRO A 72 21.50 12.21 8.55
N GLU A 73 20.77 11.27 7.93
CA GLU A 73 19.51 11.57 7.24
C GLU A 73 18.68 12.43 8.19
N SER A 74 18.45 13.69 7.79
CA SER A 74 17.61 14.59 8.55
C SER A 74 16.24 13.93 8.73
N PRO A 75 15.65 13.97 9.94
CA PRO A 75 14.32 13.43 10.14
C PRO A 75 13.35 14.00 9.11
N PRO A 76 12.39 13.21 8.60
CA PRO A 76 11.46 13.65 7.57
C PRO A 76 10.74 14.92 8.02
N ASP A 77 10.69 15.91 7.12
CA ASP A 77 10.05 17.19 7.39
C ASP A 77 8.52 17.04 7.36
N CYS A 78 7.93 16.87 8.55
CA CYS A 78 6.48 16.77 8.70
C CYS A 78 5.78 18.14 8.77
N HIS A 79 6.47 19.27 8.60
CA HIS A 79 5.83 20.60 8.70
C HIS A 79 4.78 20.86 7.61
N LEU A 80 4.91 20.22 6.45
CA LEU A 80 3.96 20.32 5.34
C LEU A 80 2.86 19.27 5.39
N PHE A 81 3.02 18.23 6.20
CA PHE A 81 2.02 17.18 6.31
C PHE A 81 0.69 17.78 6.83
N PRO A 82 -0.47 17.47 6.22
CA PRO A 82 -1.76 18.06 6.60
C PRO A 82 -2.31 17.44 7.90
N ILE A 83 -1.58 17.61 9.00
CA ILE A 83 -1.81 16.92 10.27
C ILE A 83 -3.19 17.19 10.87
N ASP A 84 -3.76 18.37 10.66
CA ASP A 84 -5.09 18.73 11.13
C ASP A 84 -6.19 17.82 10.53
N ALA A 85 -5.98 17.29 9.32
CA ALA A 85 -6.92 16.33 8.71
C ALA A 85 -6.92 14.97 9.42
N PHE A 86 -5.89 14.67 10.23
CA PHE A 86 -5.72 13.44 11.01
C PHE A 86 -5.99 13.65 12.50
N ALA A 87 -6.68 14.74 12.86
CA ALA A 87 -7.24 14.91 14.20
C ALA A 87 -8.17 13.73 14.56
N GLU A 88 -8.55 13.62 15.84
CA GLU A 88 -9.33 12.50 16.38
C GLU A 88 -10.60 12.16 15.57
N ASP A 89 -11.33 13.18 15.09
CA ASP A 89 -12.54 13.04 14.27
C ASP A 89 -12.29 13.14 12.76
N GLY A 90 -11.03 13.18 12.33
CA GLY A 90 -10.61 13.39 10.95
C GLY A 90 -10.47 12.07 10.17
N ILE A 91 -9.25 11.80 9.73
CA ILE A 91 -8.88 10.60 8.97
C ILE A 91 -8.24 9.57 9.91
N GLN A 92 -8.82 8.37 9.98
CA GLN A 92 -8.22 7.20 10.60
C GLN A 92 -7.51 6.37 9.53
N VAL A 93 -6.19 6.16 9.67
CA VAL A 93 -5.40 5.35 8.72
C VAL A 93 -5.11 3.97 9.30
N THR A 94 -5.22 2.94 8.46
CA THR A 94 -4.83 1.57 8.76
C THR A 94 -3.86 1.04 7.70
N LEU A 95 -2.65 0.70 8.13
CA LEU A 95 -1.66 -0.02 7.33
C LEU A 95 -1.81 -1.52 7.54
N LYS A 96 -2.20 -2.24 6.49
CA LYS A 96 -2.26 -3.71 6.46
C LYS A 96 -0.90 -4.27 6.07
N ILE A 97 -0.39 -5.20 6.87
CA ILE A 97 0.88 -5.90 6.63
C ILE A 97 0.70 -7.43 6.71
N GLY A 98 1.68 -8.19 6.22
CA GLY A 98 1.81 -9.63 6.50
C GLY A 98 2.76 -9.93 7.66
N GLY A 99 2.60 -11.08 8.33
CA GLY A 99 3.57 -11.53 9.35
C GLY A 99 4.97 -11.82 8.79
N ALA A 100 5.06 -12.03 7.48
CA ALA A 100 6.30 -12.21 6.72
C ALA A 100 6.63 -11.00 5.81
N GLU A 101 6.15 -9.80 6.19
CA GLU A 101 6.35 -8.59 5.39
C GLU A 101 7.84 -8.26 5.22
N SER A 102 8.22 -7.78 4.03
CA SER A 102 9.62 -7.48 3.73
C SER A 102 10.12 -6.27 4.53
N GLN A 103 11.38 -6.33 4.98
CA GLN A 103 12.01 -5.22 5.70
C GLN A 103 12.10 -3.95 4.84
N GLU A 104 12.34 -4.08 3.53
CA GLU A 104 12.44 -2.94 2.61
C GLU A 104 11.12 -2.17 2.51
N ARG A 105 9.99 -2.87 2.42
CA ARG A 105 8.65 -2.23 2.43
C ARG A 105 8.33 -1.59 3.78
N LEU A 106 8.64 -2.25 4.89
CA LEU A 106 8.43 -1.65 6.21
C LEU A 106 9.27 -0.37 6.36
N ARG A 107 10.53 -0.40 5.91
CA ARG A 107 11.43 0.75 5.94
C ARG A 107 10.90 1.91 5.10
N SER A 108 10.36 1.67 3.91
CA SER A 108 9.79 2.75 3.08
C SER A 108 8.62 3.47 3.74
N HIS A 109 7.90 2.80 4.65
CA HIS A 109 6.82 3.43 5.44
C HIS A 109 7.34 4.24 6.61
N VAL A 110 8.45 3.81 7.24
CA VAL A 110 9.15 4.59 8.28
C VAL A 110 9.75 5.87 7.71
N GLU A 111 10.30 5.81 6.50
CA GLU A 111 11.01 6.92 5.86
C GLU A 111 10.13 7.75 4.91
N GLY A 112 8.90 7.29 4.65
CA GLY A 112 8.03 7.83 3.61
C GLY A 112 6.59 8.05 4.09
N ALA A 113 5.63 7.58 3.28
CA ALA A 113 4.25 8.03 3.33
C ALA A 113 3.56 7.93 4.71
N THR A 114 3.95 7.01 5.59
CA THR A 114 3.29 6.88 6.90
C THR A 114 4.00 7.61 8.04
N THR A 115 5.19 8.16 7.82
CA THR A 115 6.07 8.66 8.88
C THR A 115 5.44 9.79 9.71
N CYS A 116 4.64 10.66 9.08
CA CYS A 116 4.02 11.82 9.72
C CYS A 116 2.59 11.56 10.24
N ILE A 117 2.07 10.34 10.11
CA ILE A 117 0.68 10.02 10.49
C ILE A 117 0.59 9.84 12.02
N PRO A 118 -0.14 10.69 12.76
CA PRO A 118 -0.13 10.67 14.22
C PRO A 118 -0.93 9.51 14.83
N ASN A 119 -1.88 8.94 14.08
CA ASN A 119 -2.87 7.98 14.54
C ASN A 119 -2.87 6.68 13.73
N LEU A 120 -1.71 6.27 13.20
CA LEU A 120 -1.59 5.08 12.35
C LEU A 120 -1.92 3.79 13.12
N LEU A 121 -2.92 3.05 12.64
CA LEU A 121 -3.15 1.66 13.05
C LEU A 121 -2.37 0.72 12.14
N VAL A 122 -1.73 -0.31 12.70
CA VAL A 122 -1.05 -1.35 11.93
C VAL A 122 -1.72 -2.68 12.23
N VAL A 123 -2.24 -3.35 11.20
CA VAL A 123 -2.93 -4.64 11.32
C VAL A 123 -2.19 -5.72 10.54
N SER A 124 -2.19 -6.95 11.07
CA SER A 124 -1.45 -8.08 10.52
C SER A 124 -2.18 -9.41 10.78
N ASP A 125 -1.63 -10.48 10.22
CA ASP A 125 -1.93 -11.88 10.58
C ASP A 125 -1.02 -12.39 11.72
N MET A 126 -0.25 -11.51 12.35
CA MET A 126 0.60 -11.81 13.50
C MET A 126 0.95 -10.54 14.29
N GLY A 127 0.90 -10.62 15.62
CA GLY A 127 1.19 -9.50 16.50
C GLY A 127 2.69 -9.31 16.72
N GLN A 128 3.28 -8.27 16.15
CA GLN A 128 4.74 -8.09 16.12
C GLN A 128 5.12 -6.66 16.45
N LYS A 129 6.36 -6.50 16.94
CA LYS A 129 7.04 -5.22 16.97
C LYS A 129 8.03 -5.17 15.81
N LEU A 130 7.76 -4.33 14.82
CA LEU A 130 8.51 -4.22 13.56
C LEU A 130 9.08 -2.81 13.45
N GLY A 131 10.27 -2.61 14.02
CA GLY A 131 10.85 -1.27 14.17
C GLY A 131 9.93 -0.37 15.01
N PRO A 132 9.43 0.76 14.47
CA PRO A 132 8.49 1.64 15.18
C PRO A 132 7.05 1.10 15.20
N PHE A 133 6.71 0.14 14.34
CA PHE A 133 5.35 -0.38 14.22
C PHE A 133 5.06 -1.45 15.28
N HIS A 134 3.84 -1.41 15.80
CA HIS A 134 3.25 -2.50 16.60
C HIS A 134 2.01 -2.99 15.87
N SER A 135 2.05 -4.21 15.33
CA SER A 135 0.92 -4.77 14.59
C SER A 135 -0.08 -5.44 15.52
N HIS A 136 -1.37 -5.19 15.26
CA HIS A 136 -2.48 -5.94 15.86
C HIS A 136 -2.79 -7.19 15.02
N ASP A 137 -2.87 -8.35 15.66
CA ASP A 137 -3.21 -9.61 15.00
C ASP A 137 -4.73 -9.72 14.84
N VAL A 138 -5.24 -9.25 13.71
CA VAL A 138 -6.68 -9.30 13.45
C VAL A 138 -7.20 -10.72 13.23
N LEU A 139 -6.32 -11.70 12.94
CA LEU A 139 -6.71 -13.10 12.77
C LEU A 139 -6.88 -13.83 14.11
N ALA A 140 -6.17 -13.40 15.15
CA ALA A 140 -6.36 -13.92 16.51
C ALA A 140 -7.80 -13.67 17.00
N ASP A 141 -8.38 -12.52 16.64
CA ASP A 141 -9.75 -12.12 17.05
C ASP A 141 -10.84 -12.94 16.34
N VAL A 142 -10.52 -13.54 15.19
CA VAL A 142 -11.47 -14.24 14.31
C VAL A 142 -11.03 -15.67 14.01
N ILE A 143 -10.25 -16.28 14.91
CA ILE A 143 -9.69 -17.62 14.72
C ILE A 143 -10.78 -18.68 14.42
N HIS A 144 -12.00 -18.49 14.93
CA HIS A 144 -13.16 -19.36 14.65
C HIS A 144 -13.66 -19.27 13.20
N VAL A 145 -13.39 -18.16 12.51
CA VAL A 145 -13.75 -17.95 11.10
C VAL A 145 -12.78 -18.67 10.16
N LEU A 146 -11.52 -18.88 10.54
CA LEU A 146 -10.54 -19.52 9.65
C LEU A 146 -10.94 -20.98 9.34
N SER A 147 -10.65 -21.42 8.11
CA SER A 147 -10.76 -22.84 7.76
C SER A 147 -9.72 -23.67 8.54
N GLU A 148 -9.94 -24.98 8.69
CA GLU A 148 -8.95 -25.84 9.37
C GLU A 148 -7.59 -25.87 8.66
N GLU A 149 -7.55 -25.65 7.35
CA GLU A 149 -6.30 -25.52 6.60
C GLU A 149 -5.62 -24.18 6.93
N ASP A 150 -6.36 -23.07 6.85
CA ASP A 150 -5.82 -21.73 7.10
C ASP A 150 -5.39 -21.57 8.57
N LYS A 151 -6.10 -22.19 9.53
CA LYS A 151 -5.68 -22.25 10.94
C LYS A 151 -4.30 -22.89 11.09
N ARG A 152 -4.01 -23.97 10.36
CA ARG A 152 -2.70 -24.63 10.41
C ARG A 152 -1.60 -23.73 9.85
N VAL A 153 -1.87 -23.03 8.75
CA VAL A 153 -0.92 -22.06 8.17
C VAL A 153 -0.64 -20.92 9.14
N TYR A 154 -1.70 -20.32 9.69
CA TYR A 154 -1.62 -19.25 10.70
C TYR A 154 -0.85 -19.69 11.96
N GLN A 155 -1.11 -20.89 12.47
CA GLN A 155 -0.37 -21.45 13.61
C GLN A 155 1.10 -21.69 13.26
N GLN A 156 1.38 -22.31 12.10
CA GLN A 156 2.73 -22.65 11.68
C GLN A 156 3.61 -21.39 11.54
N GLN A 157 3.13 -20.32 10.88
CA GLN A 157 3.91 -19.09 10.74
C GLN A 157 4.23 -18.46 12.11
N ARG A 158 3.30 -18.52 13.06
CA ARG A 158 3.50 -18.00 14.41
C ARG A 158 4.51 -18.84 15.19
N GLU A 159 4.43 -20.16 15.10
CA GLU A 159 5.41 -21.04 15.75
C GLU A 159 6.82 -20.82 15.18
N TYR A 160 6.93 -20.61 13.87
CA TYR A 160 8.19 -20.30 13.18
C TYR A 160 8.82 -19.03 13.73
N HIS A 161 8.01 -17.99 13.92
CA HIS A 161 8.48 -16.71 14.47
C HIS A 161 8.80 -16.79 15.97
N TYR A 162 7.85 -17.21 16.82
CA TYR A 162 7.99 -17.08 18.28
C TYR A 162 8.79 -18.20 18.96
N TYR A 163 8.79 -19.43 18.42
CA TYR A 163 9.42 -20.58 19.08
C TYR A 163 10.69 -21.05 18.41
N TRP A 164 10.82 -20.84 17.10
CA TRP A 164 11.97 -21.33 16.32
C TRP A 164 12.87 -20.23 15.79
N ASP A 165 12.55 -18.96 16.03
CA ASP A 165 13.33 -17.79 15.60
C ASP A 165 13.71 -17.88 14.10
N LYS A 166 12.77 -18.37 13.29
CA LYS A 166 12.95 -18.49 11.84
C LYS A 166 12.51 -17.20 11.18
N GLU A 167 13.38 -16.70 10.30
CA GLU A 167 12.99 -15.64 9.38
C GLU A 167 11.84 -16.14 8.48
N LEU A 168 10.75 -15.37 8.46
CA LEU A 168 9.60 -15.69 7.65
C LEU A 168 9.78 -15.12 6.25
N ALA A 169 9.47 -15.92 5.24
CA ALA A 169 9.40 -15.49 3.86
C ALA A 169 7.94 -15.49 3.38
N PRO A 170 7.55 -14.57 2.47
CA PRO A 170 6.23 -14.62 1.85
C PRO A 170 5.97 -15.97 1.19
N THR A 171 4.80 -16.54 1.43
CA THR A 171 4.35 -17.80 0.80
C THR A 171 2.94 -17.64 0.24
N ASN A 172 2.57 -18.46 -0.75
CA ASN A 172 1.20 -18.48 -1.27
C ASN A 172 0.17 -18.82 -0.18
N ALA A 173 0.54 -19.68 0.78
CA ALA A 173 -0.32 -20.03 1.90
C ALA A 173 -0.51 -18.86 2.88
N GLY A 174 0.57 -18.13 3.19
CA GLY A 174 0.48 -16.90 3.99
C GLY A 174 -0.32 -15.81 3.28
N TRP A 175 -0.12 -15.63 1.97
CA TRP A 175 -0.89 -14.68 1.17
C TRP A 175 -2.39 -15.00 1.18
N ARG A 176 -2.78 -16.29 1.17
CA ARG A 176 -4.18 -16.69 1.32
C ARG A 176 -4.81 -16.27 2.66
N LEU A 177 -4.03 -16.06 3.73
CA LEU A 177 -4.57 -15.58 5.00
C LEU A 177 -5.05 -14.13 4.90
N ASP A 178 -4.57 -13.37 3.91
CA ASP A 178 -4.86 -11.96 3.74
C ASP A 178 -6.36 -11.68 3.50
N ARG A 179 -7.09 -12.64 2.92
CA ARG A 179 -8.55 -12.57 2.72
C ARG A 179 -9.34 -12.31 4.02
N TYR A 180 -8.83 -12.78 5.17
CA TYR A 180 -9.45 -12.60 6.48
C TYR A 180 -9.22 -11.21 7.07
N LYS A 181 -8.24 -10.45 6.56
CA LYS A 181 -7.88 -9.14 7.13
C LYS A 181 -8.82 -8.03 6.70
N PHE A 182 -9.47 -8.10 5.54
CA PHE A 182 -10.22 -6.97 4.99
C PHE A 182 -11.46 -6.57 5.80
N LEU A 183 -12.33 -7.54 6.14
CA LEU A 183 -13.45 -7.23 7.04
C LEU A 183 -12.95 -6.95 8.47
N SER A 184 -11.98 -7.74 8.95
CA SER A 184 -11.47 -7.60 10.32
C SER A 184 -10.79 -6.25 10.56
N MET A 185 -10.05 -5.70 9.59
CA MET A 185 -9.39 -4.40 9.71
C MET A 185 -10.40 -3.26 9.72
N VAL A 186 -11.51 -3.39 8.99
CA VAL A 186 -12.62 -2.43 9.01
C VAL A 186 -13.27 -2.41 10.40
N GLU A 187 -13.59 -3.59 10.94
CA GLU A 187 -14.16 -3.72 12.28
C GLU A 187 -13.22 -3.19 13.36
N TYR A 188 -11.93 -3.53 13.25
CA TYR A 188 -10.90 -3.06 14.17
C TYR A 188 -10.73 -1.55 14.12
N ALA A 189 -10.60 -0.96 12.93
CA ALA A 189 -10.41 0.49 12.77
C ALA A 189 -11.60 1.28 13.33
N TYR A 190 -12.83 0.81 13.11
CA TYR A 190 -14.02 1.42 13.70
C TYR A 190 -14.02 1.32 15.23
N ALA A 191 -13.66 0.16 15.77
CA ALA A 191 -13.60 -0.04 17.22
C ALA A 191 -12.53 0.83 17.89
N GLN A 192 -11.41 1.12 17.21
CA GLN A 192 -10.36 2.01 17.72
C GLN A 192 -10.75 3.49 17.65
N ASN A 193 -11.40 3.91 16.56
CA ASN A 193 -11.80 5.30 16.38
C ASN A 193 -13.17 5.38 15.69
N PRO A 194 -14.29 5.31 16.45
CA PRO A 194 -15.64 5.38 15.87
C PRO A 194 -16.05 6.81 15.48
N ASN A 195 -15.27 7.83 15.84
CA ASN A 195 -15.59 9.23 15.59
C ASN A 195 -14.95 9.79 14.30
N ALA A 196 -14.11 8.99 13.62
CA ALA A 196 -13.44 9.43 12.40
C ALA A 196 -14.45 9.70 11.27
N LYS A 197 -14.27 10.80 10.55
CA LYS A 197 -15.03 11.13 9.33
C LYS A 197 -14.67 10.20 8.18
N TRP A 198 -13.41 9.78 8.10
CA TRP A 198 -12.88 8.97 7.01
C TRP A 198 -11.97 7.87 7.53
N TYR A 199 -12.07 6.69 6.93
CA TYR A 199 -11.24 5.53 7.21
C TYR A 199 -10.47 5.16 5.95
N VAL A 200 -9.15 5.20 6.02
CA VAL A 200 -8.25 4.92 4.90
C VAL A 200 -7.47 3.64 5.20
N PHE A 201 -7.54 2.68 4.28
CA PHE A 201 -6.81 1.42 4.38
C PHE A 201 -5.80 1.32 3.24
N MET A 202 -4.57 0.96 3.56
CA MET A 202 -3.47 0.86 2.61
C MET A 202 -2.58 -0.35 2.90
N GLU A 203 -1.82 -0.78 1.89
CA GLU A 203 -0.87 -1.88 1.99
C GLU A 203 0.57 -1.36 1.99
N THR A 204 1.53 -2.24 2.27
CA THR A 204 2.93 -1.87 2.37
C THR A 204 3.57 -1.51 1.02
N ASP A 205 2.94 -1.87 -0.09
CA ASP A 205 3.30 -1.49 -1.46
C ASP A 205 2.30 -0.50 -2.11
N THR A 206 1.49 0.18 -1.28
CA THR A 206 0.68 1.34 -1.67
C THR A 206 1.39 2.65 -1.30
N LEU A 207 1.68 3.48 -2.28
CA LEU A 207 2.06 4.89 -2.06
C LEU A 207 0.80 5.75 -2.04
N VAL A 208 0.61 6.55 -0.99
CA VAL A 208 -0.47 7.54 -0.89
C VAL A 208 0.12 8.94 -0.82
N LEU A 209 -0.37 9.84 -1.66
CA LEU A 209 -0.02 11.27 -1.65
C LEU A 209 -1.08 12.00 -0.80
N TRP A 210 -0.79 12.12 0.50
CA TRP A 210 -1.79 12.51 1.51
C TRP A 210 -2.44 13.86 1.27
N GLU A 211 -1.72 14.85 0.77
CA GLU A 211 -2.33 16.14 0.44
C GLU A 211 -3.37 16.03 -0.66
N ASN A 212 -3.07 15.26 -1.72
CA ASN A 212 -4.03 15.01 -2.78
C ASN A 212 -5.25 14.28 -2.24
N LEU A 213 -5.05 13.31 -1.33
CA LEU A 213 -6.17 12.63 -0.69
C LEU A 213 -7.01 13.59 0.18
N VAL A 214 -6.38 14.43 1.01
CA VAL A 214 -7.09 15.42 1.85
C VAL A 214 -7.90 16.39 0.98
N GLN A 215 -7.31 16.90 -0.11
CA GLN A 215 -8.01 17.76 -1.06
C GLN A 215 -9.17 17.05 -1.75
N LEU A 216 -9.00 15.77 -2.11
CA LEU A 216 -10.08 14.95 -2.67
C LEU A 216 -11.23 14.82 -1.67
N LEU A 217 -10.94 14.42 -0.43
CA LEU A 217 -11.96 14.18 0.59
C LEU A 217 -12.73 15.44 0.99
N ALA A 218 -12.11 16.62 0.91
CA ALA A 218 -12.78 17.90 1.13
C ALA A 218 -13.92 18.18 0.13
N ARG A 219 -13.97 17.46 -1.00
CA ARG A 219 -15.03 17.59 -2.02
C ARG A 219 -16.25 16.72 -1.75
N TYR A 220 -16.15 15.80 -0.79
CA TYR A 220 -17.21 14.84 -0.47
C TYR A 220 -17.70 15.02 0.96
N LYS A 221 -18.93 14.55 1.21
CA LYS A 221 -19.49 14.52 2.55
C LYS A 221 -19.26 13.16 3.16
N TRP A 222 -18.59 13.13 4.31
CA TRP A 222 -18.43 11.91 5.12
C TRP A 222 -19.76 11.35 5.66
N THR A 223 -20.85 12.14 5.59
CA THR A 223 -22.22 11.73 5.94
C THR A 223 -22.93 10.95 4.83
N ASP A 224 -22.37 10.90 3.62
CA ASP A 224 -22.89 10.10 2.52
C ASP A 224 -22.17 8.73 2.55
N PRO A 225 -22.84 7.59 2.27
CA PRO A 225 -22.25 6.24 2.42
C PRO A 225 -21.29 5.90 1.28
N LEU A 226 -20.13 6.55 1.28
CA LEU A 226 -19.11 6.48 0.23
C LEU A 226 -18.07 5.40 0.52
N TYR A 227 -17.85 4.53 -0.48
CA TYR A 227 -16.76 3.56 -0.56
C TYR A 227 -15.89 3.88 -1.79
N MET A 228 -14.77 4.56 -1.58
CA MET A 228 -13.96 5.14 -2.65
C MET A 228 -12.68 4.35 -2.93
N GLY A 229 -12.28 4.35 -4.19
CA GLY A 229 -10.97 3.89 -4.66
C GLY A 229 -11.02 3.44 -6.12
N SER A 230 -10.08 2.58 -6.55
CA SER A 230 -10.09 2.04 -7.92
C SER A 230 -11.20 0.99 -8.08
N PRO A 231 -12.22 1.21 -8.93
CA PRO A 231 -13.31 0.25 -9.12
C PRO A 231 -12.86 -0.98 -9.92
N THR A 232 -13.23 -2.16 -9.42
CA THR A 232 -13.00 -3.45 -10.07
C THR A 232 -14.30 -4.22 -10.21
N PRO A 233 -14.60 -4.84 -11.37
CA PRO A 233 -15.76 -5.70 -11.54
C PRO A 233 -15.83 -6.80 -10.48
N GLY A 234 -16.93 -6.83 -9.73
CA GLY A 234 -17.20 -7.83 -8.71
C GLY A 234 -18.15 -8.93 -9.21
N ARG A 235 -18.79 -9.60 -8.25
CA ARG A 235 -19.82 -10.63 -8.49
C ARG A 235 -21.15 -9.99 -8.93
N ASP A 236 -22.05 -10.79 -9.49
CA ASP A 236 -23.42 -10.34 -9.79
C ASP A 236 -24.34 -10.57 -8.59
N LEU A 237 -24.95 -9.51 -8.07
CA LEU A 237 -26.06 -9.56 -7.11
C LEU A 237 -27.39 -9.89 -7.80
N GLY A 238 -28.37 -10.34 -7.03
CA GLY A 238 -29.71 -10.64 -7.54
C GLY A 238 -29.83 -12.08 -8.03
N THR A 239 -30.75 -12.32 -8.96
CA THR A 239 -31.06 -13.65 -9.47
C THR A 239 -30.41 -13.86 -10.83
N TRP A 240 -30.27 -15.11 -11.27
CA TRP A 240 -29.66 -15.42 -12.57
C TRP A 240 -30.38 -14.78 -13.77
N TRP A 241 -31.66 -14.40 -13.62
CA TRP A 241 -32.46 -13.72 -14.65
C TRP A 241 -32.47 -12.19 -14.52
N THR A 242 -32.03 -11.65 -13.39
CA THR A 242 -31.87 -10.20 -13.14
C THR A 242 -30.57 -9.94 -12.38
N PRO A 243 -29.40 -10.19 -13.02
CA PRO A 243 -28.12 -9.93 -12.38
C PRO A 243 -27.87 -8.42 -12.30
N VAL A 244 -27.38 -7.98 -11.14
CA VAL A 244 -26.91 -6.63 -10.89
C VAL A 244 -25.42 -6.72 -10.67
N LYS A 245 -24.64 -6.24 -11.64
CA LYS A 245 -23.18 -6.24 -11.55
C LYS A 245 -22.74 -5.40 -10.36
N THR A 246 -22.04 -6.02 -9.41
CA THR A 246 -21.38 -5.28 -8.33
C THR A 246 -19.95 -4.92 -8.71
N PHE A 247 -19.39 -4.03 -7.92
CA PHE A 247 -17.99 -3.65 -7.98
C PHE A 247 -17.40 -3.80 -6.59
N PHE A 248 -16.08 -3.90 -6.51
CA PHE A 248 -15.30 -3.73 -5.29
C PHE A 248 -14.20 -2.70 -5.54
N VAL A 249 -13.68 -2.07 -4.48
CA VAL A 249 -12.48 -1.23 -4.60
C VAL A 249 -11.26 -2.14 -4.52
N TYR A 250 -10.33 -2.00 -5.47
CA TYR A 250 -9.08 -2.74 -5.46
C TYR A 250 -8.21 -2.37 -4.25
N GLY A 251 -8.02 -3.32 -3.33
CA GLY A 251 -7.37 -3.07 -2.03
C GLY A 251 -5.97 -2.47 -2.12
N GLY A 252 -5.18 -2.94 -3.10
CA GLY A 252 -3.80 -2.48 -3.30
C GLY A 252 -3.66 -1.00 -3.68
N SER A 253 -4.68 -0.41 -4.30
CA SER A 253 -4.69 1.03 -4.61
C SER A 253 -5.11 1.91 -3.42
N GLY A 254 -5.45 1.30 -2.29
CA GLY A 254 -6.01 1.98 -1.13
C GLY A 254 -7.54 2.05 -1.19
N ILE A 255 -8.15 1.94 -0.02
CA ILE A 255 -9.60 1.99 0.20
C ILE A 255 -9.92 3.18 1.08
N VAL A 256 -10.97 3.93 0.75
CA VAL A 256 -11.55 4.93 1.66
C VAL A 256 -13.02 4.61 1.95
N LEU A 257 -13.38 4.58 3.23
CA LEU A 257 -14.76 4.50 3.71
C LEU A 257 -15.09 5.77 4.49
N SER A 258 -16.23 6.38 4.15
CA SER A 258 -16.83 7.46 4.96
C SER A 258 -17.40 6.94 6.28
N ALA A 259 -17.60 7.82 7.27
CA ALA A 259 -18.29 7.46 8.51
C ALA A 259 -19.67 6.84 8.26
N ALA A 260 -20.47 7.41 7.35
CA ALA A 260 -21.78 6.84 7.00
C ALA A 260 -21.69 5.46 6.32
N ALA A 261 -20.64 5.20 5.53
CA ALA A 261 -20.39 3.88 4.97
C ALA A 261 -20.05 2.87 6.07
N MET A 262 -19.21 3.26 7.03
CA MET A 262 -18.84 2.43 8.18
C MET A 262 -20.07 2.08 9.03
N ASP A 263 -20.90 3.08 9.34
CA ASP A 263 -22.17 2.88 10.06
C ASP A 263 -23.08 1.89 9.35
N ASN A 264 -23.29 2.07 8.04
CA ASN A 264 -24.14 1.17 7.25
C ASN A 264 -23.58 -0.26 7.18
N LEU A 265 -22.27 -0.39 7.01
CA LEU A 265 -21.58 -1.66 6.88
C LEU A 265 -21.62 -2.47 8.18
N LEU A 266 -21.46 -1.80 9.33
CA LEU A 266 -21.35 -2.43 10.65
C LEU A 266 -22.69 -2.48 11.42
N ARG A 267 -23.75 -1.86 10.90
CA ARG A 267 -25.09 -1.86 11.52
C ARG A 267 -25.64 -3.28 11.70
N GLU A 268 -26.12 -3.59 12.91
CA GLU A 268 -26.84 -4.84 13.17
C GLU A 268 -28.17 -4.93 12.39
N ASP A 269 -28.47 -6.14 11.91
CA ASP A 269 -29.74 -6.43 11.24
C ASP A 269 -30.87 -6.51 12.27
N ARG A 270 -31.75 -5.50 12.25
CA ARG A 270 -32.95 -5.45 13.10
C ARG A 270 -33.94 -6.61 12.86
N SER A 271 -33.74 -7.44 11.83
CA SER A 271 -34.67 -8.49 11.40
C SER A 271 -34.35 -9.90 11.93
N GLY A 272 -33.21 -10.10 12.62
CA GLY A 272 -32.75 -11.45 13.03
C GLY A 272 -32.97 -11.82 14.49
N SER A 273 -33.32 -10.87 15.36
CA SER A 273 -33.42 -11.05 16.82
C SER A 273 -34.75 -11.67 17.29
N VAL A 274 -35.28 -12.63 16.53
CA VAL A 274 -36.30 -13.57 17.00
C VAL A 274 -35.86 -14.99 16.71
N ARG A 275 -34.90 -15.47 17.52
CA ARG A 275 -34.89 -16.84 18.05
C ARG A 275 -33.82 -16.94 19.12
N GLY A 276 -34.27 -17.07 20.37
CA GLY A 276 -33.43 -17.45 21.49
C GLY A 276 -32.81 -18.82 21.20
N GLY A 277 -31.52 -18.81 20.91
CA GLY A 277 -30.62 -19.95 20.92
C GLY A 277 -29.38 -19.55 21.70
N SER A 278 -28.94 -20.39 22.61
CA SER A 278 -27.88 -20.15 23.60
C SER A 278 -26.46 -20.14 23.05
N ASP A 279 -26.28 -19.89 21.75
CA ASP A 279 -24.95 -19.80 21.15
C ASP A 279 -24.65 -18.33 20.94
N GLN A 280 -23.64 -17.82 21.66
CA GLN A 280 -23.07 -16.50 21.42
C GLN A 280 -22.35 -16.49 20.08
N GLU A 281 -23.11 -16.48 18.99
CA GLU A 281 -22.58 -16.24 17.67
C GLU A 281 -21.99 -14.82 17.67
N SER A 282 -20.70 -14.72 17.36
CA SER A 282 -19.96 -13.45 17.37
C SER A 282 -20.70 -12.42 16.51
N GLN A 283 -20.96 -11.22 17.06
CA GLN A 283 -21.65 -10.14 16.35
C GLN A 283 -20.81 -9.52 15.22
N LEU A 284 -19.55 -9.95 15.09
CA LEU A 284 -18.63 -9.46 14.07
C LEU A 284 -19.16 -9.72 12.65
N LEU A 285 -19.04 -8.72 11.79
CA LEU A 285 -19.42 -8.73 10.39
C LEU A 285 -18.77 -9.91 9.66
N ILE A 286 -17.47 -10.14 9.88
CA ILE A 286 -16.76 -11.25 9.25
C ILE A 286 -17.31 -12.63 9.64
N THR A 287 -17.87 -12.78 10.85
CA THR A 287 -18.49 -14.06 11.27
C THR A 287 -19.76 -14.34 10.45
N LYS A 288 -20.54 -13.31 10.14
CA LYS A 288 -21.76 -13.42 9.32
C LYS A 288 -21.47 -13.83 7.87
N TYR A 289 -20.31 -13.44 7.35
CA TYR A 289 -19.88 -13.74 5.98
C TYR A 289 -18.75 -14.79 5.91
N GLN A 290 -18.56 -15.59 6.96
CA GLN A 290 -17.42 -16.50 7.12
C GLN A 290 -17.21 -17.45 5.93
N ASP A 291 -18.28 -18.01 5.36
CA ASP A 291 -18.17 -18.96 4.25
C ASP A 291 -17.69 -18.27 2.98
N MET A 292 -18.21 -17.07 2.72
CA MET A 292 -17.75 -16.25 1.59
C MET A 292 -16.29 -15.87 1.74
N VAL A 293 -15.86 -15.47 2.94
CA VAL A 293 -14.46 -15.13 3.21
C VAL A 293 -13.57 -16.35 2.96
N ARG A 294 -13.97 -17.56 3.37
CA ARG A 294 -13.21 -18.80 3.15
C ARG A 294 -13.11 -19.19 1.67
N GLU A 295 -14.15 -18.94 0.89
CA GLU A 295 -14.26 -19.38 -0.51
C GLU A 295 -13.65 -18.40 -1.51
N ASP A 296 -13.64 -17.10 -1.19
CA ASP A 296 -13.05 -16.09 -2.07
C ASP A 296 -11.50 -16.16 -2.07
N CYS A 297 -10.91 -15.81 -3.20
CA CYS A 297 -9.46 -15.58 -3.30
C CYS A 297 -9.03 -14.32 -2.55
N CYS A 298 -9.93 -13.35 -2.42
CA CYS A 298 -9.58 -11.95 -2.32
C CYS A 298 -10.53 -11.24 -1.34
N GLY A 299 -9.99 -10.70 -0.24
CA GLY A 299 -10.81 -10.11 0.83
C GLY A 299 -11.44 -8.76 0.47
N ASP A 300 -10.85 -8.01 -0.46
CA ASP A 300 -11.41 -6.77 -1.02
C ASP A 300 -12.68 -7.03 -1.86
N SER A 301 -12.69 -8.12 -2.63
CA SER A 301 -13.89 -8.63 -3.33
C SER A 301 -15.02 -8.94 -2.34
N VAL A 302 -14.70 -9.60 -1.22
CA VAL A 302 -15.70 -9.87 -0.15
C VAL A 302 -16.19 -8.57 0.47
N LEU A 303 -15.29 -7.64 0.81
CA LEU A 303 -15.67 -6.33 1.35
C LEU A 303 -16.61 -5.59 0.41
N GLY A 304 -16.34 -5.55 -0.90
CA GLY A 304 -17.22 -4.87 -1.86
C GLY A 304 -18.57 -5.54 -2.01
N TRP A 305 -18.62 -6.87 -1.96
CA TRP A 305 -19.88 -7.59 -1.97
C TRP A 305 -20.72 -7.35 -0.71
N VAL A 306 -20.09 -7.32 0.46
CA VAL A 306 -20.76 -7.03 1.73
C VAL A 306 -21.24 -5.57 1.75
N ALA A 307 -20.41 -4.63 1.28
CA ALA A 307 -20.79 -3.22 1.14
C ALA A 307 -22.03 -3.05 0.25
N ALA A 308 -22.06 -3.72 -0.91
CA ALA A 308 -23.19 -3.66 -1.82
C ALA A 308 -24.49 -4.21 -1.19
N GLN A 309 -24.42 -5.27 -0.37
CA GLN A 309 -25.57 -5.78 0.39
C GLN A 309 -26.04 -4.84 1.52
N ARG A 310 -25.19 -3.90 1.93
CA ARG A 310 -25.43 -2.95 3.03
C ARG A 310 -25.76 -1.55 2.50
N ASP A 311 -26.16 -1.43 1.24
CA ASP A 311 -26.44 -0.17 0.54
C ASP A 311 -25.27 0.83 0.59
N VAL A 312 -24.03 0.31 0.63
CA VAL A 312 -22.80 1.09 0.48
C VAL A 312 -22.27 0.83 -0.93
N HIS A 313 -22.40 1.84 -1.78
CA HIS A 313 -22.00 1.74 -3.19
C HIS A 313 -20.65 2.40 -3.43
N ILE A 314 -19.98 1.94 -4.48
CA ILE A 314 -18.65 2.41 -4.81
C ILE A 314 -18.69 3.76 -5.50
N ALA A 315 -17.88 4.67 -4.99
CA ALA A 315 -17.44 5.85 -5.71
C ALA A 315 -16.13 5.52 -6.44
N GLY A 316 -16.24 5.09 -7.70
CA GLY A 316 -15.09 4.66 -8.50
C GLY A 316 -14.24 5.84 -8.96
N LEU A 317 -13.02 5.96 -8.46
CA LEU A 317 -12.14 7.12 -8.64
C LEU A 317 -10.81 6.75 -9.31
N TRP A 318 -10.79 5.70 -10.13
CA TRP A 318 -9.67 5.50 -11.06
C TRP A 318 -9.62 6.65 -12.08
N PRO A 319 -8.43 7.14 -12.48
CA PRO A 319 -7.10 6.68 -12.08
C PRO A 319 -6.52 7.38 -10.86
N MET A 320 -7.19 8.35 -10.23
CA MET A 320 -6.66 9.02 -9.03
C MET A 320 -6.18 7.98 -8.00
N PHE A 321 -6.96 6.92 -7.79
CA PHE A 321 -6.48 5.69 -7.17
C PHE A 321 -5.99 4.72 -8.26
N ASN A 322 -4.67 4.53 -8.36
CA ASN A 322 -4.09 3.78 -9.46
C ASN A 322 -3.62 2.38 -9.03
N PRO A 323 -4.08 1.30 -9.68
CA PRO A 323 -3.67 -0.07 -9.38
C PRO A 323 -2.27 -0.42 -9.90
N ASN A 324 -1.66 0.48 -10.69
CA ASN A 324 -0.33 0.32 -11.26
C ASN A 324 0.72 1.14 -10.49
N SER A 325 1.98 0.78 -10.69
CA SER A 325 3.12 1.56 -10.22
C SER A 325 3.14 2.92 -10.93
N PHE A 326 3.59 3.97 -10.26
CA PHE A 326 3.72 5.27 -10.91
C PHE A 326 4.69 5.19 -12.11
N HIS A 327 5.75 4.38 -12.02
CA HIS A 327 6.70 4.19 -13.11
C HIS A 327 6.09 3.59 -14.38
N THR A 328 5.14 2.66 -14.26
CA THR A 328 4.54 1.98 -15.42
C THR A 328 3.21 2.59 -15.84
N THR A 329 2.64 3.50 -15.03
CA THR A 329 1.39 4.18 -15.34
C THR A 329 1.55 4.97 -16.64
N PRO A 330 0.76 4.69 -17.70
CA PRO A 330 0.90 5.40 -18.95
C PRO A 330 0.32 6.81 -18.80
N LEU A 331 1.17 7.82 -18.72
CA LEU A 331 0.73 9.20 -18.66
C LEU A 331 0.30 9.63 -20.06
N GLY A 332 -1.02 9.79 -20.23
CA GLY A 332 -1.64 10.12 -21.51
C GLY A 332 -2.85 11.00 -21.33
N ARG A 333 -3.50 11.36 -22.45
CA ARG A 333 -4.57 12.37 -22.48
C ARG A 333 -5.73 12.13 -21.50
N ALA A 334 -6.07 10.87 -21.22
CA ALA A 334 -7.29 10.51 -20.50
C ALA A 334 -7.35 11.00 -19.05
N TYR A 335 -6.20 11.25 -18.42
CA TYR A 335 -6.12 11.63 -16.99
C TYR A 335 -4.93 12.53 -16.66
N TRP A 336 -4.37 13.16 -17.69
CA TRP A 336 -3.17 14.00 -17.63
C TRP A 336 -3.27 15.13 -16.58
N CYS A 337 -4.43 15.77 -16.49
CA CYS A 337 -4.70 16.88 -15.57
C CYS A 337 -5.44 16.46 -14.30
N GLN A 338 -5.52 15.15 -14.02
CA GLN A 338 -6.15 14.62 -12.83
C GLN A 338 -5.12 14.44 -11.70
N PRO A 339 -5.52 14.63 -10.43
CA PRO A 339 -4.67 14.36 -9.27
C PRO A 339 -4.24 12.90 -9.19
N ALA A 340 -2.98 12.67 -8.85
CA ALA A 340 -2.51 11.33 -8.47
C ALA A 340 -2.71 11.15 -6.96
N VAL A 341 -3.63 10.30 -6.52
CA VAL A 341 -3.88 10.08 -5.08
C VAL A 341 -3.06 8.91 -4.55
N SER A 342 -3.03 7.80 -5.29
CA SER A 342 -2.27 6.62 -4.88
C SER A 342 -1.78 5.78 -6.05
N PHE A 343 -0.72 5.00 -5.77
CA PHE A 343 -0.11 4.04 -6.69
C PHE A 343 0.14 2.73 -5.97
N HIS A 344 -0.01 1.62 -6.67
CA HIS A 344 0.19 0.28 -6.11
C HIS A 344 1.38 -0.43 -6.76
N LYS A 345 2.04 -1.33 -6.02
CA LYS A 345 3.23 -2.09 -6.47
C LYS A 345 4.37 -1.18 -6.93
N SER A 346 4.49 -0.03 -6.28
CA SER A 346 5.65 0.84 -6.50
C SER A 346 6.85 0.28 -5.76
N ASP A 347 8.04 0.49 -6.30
CA ASP A 347 9.27 0.06 -5.62
C ASP A 347 9.38 0.81 -4.27
N PRO A 348 9.75 0.14 -3.16
CA PRO A 348 9.78 0.76 -1.84
C PRO A 348 10.69 1.99 -1.77
N PHE A 349 11.88 1.93 -2.39
CA PHE A 349 12.84 3.03 -2.36
C PHE A 349 12.33 4.21 -3.20
N GLU A 350 11.88 3.93 -4.42
CA GLU A 350 11.35 4.96 -5.33
C GLU A 350 10.07 5.61 -4.78
N SER A 351 9.28 4.89 -3.98
CA SER A 351 8.10 5.44 -3.30
C SER A 351 8.48 6.51 -2.26
N VAL A 352 9.58 6.30 -1.54
CA VAL A 352 10.12 7.30 -0.60
C VAL A 352 10.62 8.52 -1.37
N GLU A 353 11.33 8.31 -2.49
CA GLU A 353 11.85 9.40 -3.31
C GLU A 353 10.74 10.26 -3.91
N LEU A 354 9.68 9.66 -4.47
CA LEU A 354 8.54 10.40 -4.98
C LEU A 354 7.79 11.15 -3.85
N TRP A 355 7.64 10.52 -2.68
CA TRP A 355 7.03 11.18 -1.52
C TRP A 355 7.85 12.41 -1.07
N LYS A 356 9.17 12.28 -0.90
CA LYS A 356 10.08 13.39 -0.56
C LYS A 356 10.06 14.48 -1.63
N TRP A 357 10.07 14.10 -2.91
CA TRP A 357 9.99 15.04 -4.03
C TRP A 357 8.67 15.83 -4.01
N SER A 358 7.54 15.16 -3.72
CA SER A 358 6.24 15.80 -3.65
C SER A 358 6.17 16.86 -2.54
N ALA A 359 6.75 16.59 -1.37
CA ALA A 359 6.85 17.56 -0.27
C ALA A 359 7.76 18.75 -0.65
N LYS A 360 8.93 18.49 -1.26
CA LYS A 360 9.84 19.55 -1.71
C LYS A 360 9.22 20.47 -2.77
N ARG A 361 8.42 19.91 -3.69
CA ARG A 361 7.70 20.68 -4.72
C ARG A 361 6.83 21.79 -4.11
N GLN A 362 6.32 21.60 -2.90
CA GLN A 362 5.49 22.60 -2.21
C GLN A 362 6.33 23.70 -1.56
N THR A 363 7.55 23.41 -1.10
CA THR A 363 8.41 24.40 -0.43
C THR A 363 9.08 25.37 -1.40
N ASP A 364 9.38 24.92 -2.62
CA ASP A 364 10.19 25.68 -3.59
C ASP A 364 9.37 26.76 -4.35
N GLY A 365 8.36 27.35 -3.69
CA GLY A 365 7.48 28.36 -4.26
C GLY A 365 6.31 27.79 -5.07
N GLY A 366 6.03 26.50 -4.94
CA GLY A 366 4.85 25.86 -5.51
C GLY A 366 3.55 26.34 -4.86
N ASP A 367 2.46 26.30 -5.62
CA ASP A 367 1.13 26.53 -5.06
C ASP A 367 0.74 25.36 -4.15
N THR A 368 0.77 25.57 -2.84
CA THR A 368 0.40 24.56 -1.83
C THR A 368 -1.07 24.15 -1.93
N GLN A 369 -1.90 24.91 -2.64
CA GLN A 369 -3.30 24.56 -2.91
C GLN A 369 -3.47 23.70 -4.17
N ARG A 370 -2.42 23.56 -5.01
CA ARG A 370 -2.48 22.78 -6.24
C ARG A 370 -2.04 21.32 -5.95
N PRO A 371 -2.92 20.33 -6.12
CA PRO A 371 -2.56 18.93 -5.94
C PRO A 371 -1.51 18.51 -6.97
N MET A 372 -0.75 17.45 -6.65
CA MET A 372 0.15 16.82 -7.61
C MET A 372 -0.67 16.08 -8.68
N LEU A 373 -0.54 16.48 -9.94
CA LEU A 373 -1.23 15.86 -11.06
C LEU A 373 -0.35 14.78 -11.71
N TYR A 374 -0.95 13.92 -12.52
CA TYR A 374 -0.21 13.03 -13.42
C TYR A 374 0.77 13.79 -14.32
N PHE A 375 0.42 15.01 -14.73
CA PHE A 375 1.30 15.97 -15.42
C PHE A 375 2.66 16.17 -14.73
N ASP A 376 2.67 16.29 -13.40
CA ASP A 376 3.86 16.66 -12.63
C ASP A 376 4.86 15.51 -12.52
N LEU A 377 4.43 14.25 -12.69
CA LEU A 377 5.33 13.09 -12.64
C LEU A 377 6.43 13.13 -13.70
N VAL A 378 6.21 13.83 -14.82
CA VAL A 378 7.24 13.99 -15.85
C VAL A 378 8.43 14.81 -15.35
N ASP A 379 8.21 15.77 -14.45
CA ASP A 379 9.30 16.53 -13.82
C ASP A 379 10.08 15.64 -12.83
N TYR A 380 9.41 14.75 -12.10
CA TYR A 380 10.06 13.77 -11.23
C TYR A 380 10.97 12.80 -12.03
N TYR A 381 10.55 12.37 -13.22
CA TYR A 381 11.33 11.43 -14.04
C TYR A 381 12.58 12.03 -14.66
N ASP A 382 12.65 13.35 -14.81
CA ASP A 382 13.85 14.07 -15.27
C ASP A 382 14.43 13.54 -16.59
N PHE A 383 13.57 13.34 -17.59
CA PHE A 383 13.97 12.80 -18.89
C PHE A 383 14.98 13.67 -19.65
N GLU A 384 15.10 14.96 -19.31
CA GLU A 384 16.11 15.87 -19.87
C GLU A 384 17.53 15.38 -19.54
N ASN A 385 17.75 14.92 -18.30
CA ASN A 385 19.04 14.41 -17.85
C ASN A 385 19.20 12.91 -18.11
N ARG A 386 18.10 12.17 -18.30
CA ARG A 386 18.09 10.71 -18.50
C ARG A 386 17.22 10.28 -19.70
N PRO A 387 17.54 10.73 -20.93
CA PRO A 387 16.71 10.46 -22.10
C PRO A 387 16.80 9.01 -22.61
N VAL A 388 17.76 8.23 -22.13
CA VAL A 388 17.99 6.83 -22.53
C VAL A 388 18.37 6.01 -21.30
N ARG A 389 17.85 4.79 -21.19
CA ARG A 389 18.22 3.81 -20.16
C ARG A 389 18.44 2.44 -20.78
N GLU A 390 19.56 1.83 -20.40
CA GLU A 390 19.87 0.44 -20.71
C GLU A 390 19.27 -0.52 -19.67
N ASP A 391 19.08 -1.79 -20.05
CA ASP A 391 18.41 -2.83 -19.24
C ASP A 391 17.02 -2.38 -18.76
N TRP A 392 16.31 -1.68 -19.64
CA TRP A 392 15.09 -0.98 -19.30
C TRP A 392 14.06 -1.08 -20.43
N LYS A 393 12.79 -1.20 -20.06
CA LYS A 393 11.67 -1.24 -21.00
C LYS A 393 10.60 -0.24 -20.61
N ASN A 394 9.98 0.39 -21.60
CA ASN A 394 8.92 1.38 -21.41
C ASN A 394 7.78 1.26 -22.44
N ALA A 395 7.69 0.12 -23.15
CA ALA A 395 6.71 -0.10 -24.22
C ALA A 395 5.61 -1.12 -23.88
N ASP A 396 5.24 -1.22 -22.59
CA ASP A 396 4.21 -2.16 -22.12
C ASP A 396 2.77 -1.69 -22.43
N HIS A 397 2.55 -0.38 -22.58
CA HIS A 397 1.23 0.23 -22.83
C HIS A 397 1.27 1.17 -24.05
N ASP A 398 0.15 1.24 -24.79
CA ASP A 398 -0.03 2.06 -26.02
C ASP A 398 1.17 2.06 -26.98
N ALA A 399 1.76 0.88 -27.14
CA ALA A 399 2.95 0.66 -27.96
C ALA A 399 2.59 0.05 -29.31
N PHE A 400 3.26 0.51 -30.36
CA PHE A 400 3.11 0.06 -31.73
C PHE A 400 4.48 -0.21 -32.36
N ASP A 401 4.52 -1.05 -33.40
CA ASP A 401 5.77 -1.33 -34.11
C ASP A 401 6.13 -0.14 -35.00
N ALA A 402 7.42 0.15 -35.13
CA ALA A 402 7.88 1.19 -36.04
C ALA A 402 7.50 0.86 -37.50
N PRO A 403 7.16 1.86 -38.32
CA PRO A 403 6.48 1.62 -39.59
C PRO A 403 7.38 1.04 -40.68
N LYS A 404 8.68 1.32 -40.67
CA LYS A 404 9.60 0.87 -41.72
C LYS A 404 10.54 -0.21 -41.20
N HIS A 405 10.92 -1.13 -42.08
CA HIS A 405 11.88 -2.18 -41.74
C HIS A 405 13.22 -1.61 -41.23
N GLU A 406 13.71 -0.52 -41.83
CA GLU A 406 14.97 0.14 -41.45
C GLU A 406 14.96 0.71 -40.01
N ASP A 407 13.77 1.02 -39.47
CA ASP A 407 13.59 1.53 -38.10
C ASP A 407 13.96 0.48 -37.04
N HIS A 408 14.01 -0.80 -37.43
CA HIS A 408 14.30 -1.95 -36.57
C HIS A 408 15.78 -2.37 -36.62
N ASP A 409 16.62 -1.72 -37.44
CA ASP A 409 18.00 -2.16 -37.67
C ASP A 409 18.95 -1.86 -36.51
N SER A 410 18.70 -0.76 -35.76
CA SER A 410 19.47 -0.38 -34.58
C SER A 410 18.66 0.48 -33.60
N PHE A 411 19.23 0.74 -32.43
CA PHE A 411 18.69 1.70 -31.47
C PHE A 411 18.58 3.10 -32.07
N GLU A 412 19.59 3.57 -32.80
CA GLU A 412 19.62 4.89 -33.44
C GLU A 412 18.54 5.02 -34.51
N SER A 413 18.33 3.97 -35.32
CA SER A 413 17.22 3.92 -36.27
C SER A 413 15.86 4.01 -35.56
N CYS A 414 15.71 3.30 -34.45
CA CYS A 414 14.48 3.32 -33.65
C CYS A 414 14.22 4.69 -33.01
N GLN A 415 15.27 5.32 -32.46
CA GLN A 415 15.20 6.67 -31.92
C GLN A 415 14.81 7.69 -32.99
N LYS A 416 15.42 7.59 -34.18
CA LYS A 416 15.06 8.43 -35.32
C LYS A 416 13.61 8.21 -35.76
N ALA A 417 13.16 6.97 -35.80
CA ALA A 417 11.78 6.63 -36.13
C ALA A 417 10.78 7.23 -35.15
N CYS A 418 11.11 7.24 -33.85
CA CYS A 418 10.29 7.93 -32.86
C CYS A 418 10.23 9.44 -33.12
N ARG A 419 11.39 10.09 -33.31
CA ARG A 419 11.46 11.53 -33.58
C ARG A 419 10.69 11.94 -34.84
N ASP A 420 10.72 11.12 -35.88
CA ASP A 420 10.03 11.39 -37.15
C ASP A 420 8.50 11.11 -37.07
N HIS A 421 8.02 10.43 -36.03
CA HIS A 421 6.63 10.02 -35.90
C HIS A 421 5.88 10.91 -34.91
N SER A 422 4.89 11.67 -35.38
CA SER A 422 4.14 12.67 -34.60
C SER A 422 3.54 12.16 -33.29
N ASP A 423 3.12 10.90 -33.26
CA ASP A 423 2.49 10.30 -32.08
C ASP A 423 3.49 9.64 -31.12
N CYS A 424 4.80 9.63 -31.40
CA CYS A 424 5.78 8.96 -30.55
C CYS A 424 6.31 9.90 -29.46
N LEU A 425 6.20 9.47 -28.20
CA LEU A 425 6.76 10.15 -27.04
C LEU A 425 7.95 9.39 -26.42
N GLN A 426 7.94 8.07 -26.54
CA GLN A 426 9.00 7.20 -26.06
C GLN A 426 9.07 5.92 -26.89
N PHE A 427 10.16 5.18 -26.75
CA PHE A 427 10.41 3.98 -27.53
C PHE A 427 11.25 2.96 -26.76
N THR A 428 11.09 1.68 -27.11
CA THR A 428 11.95 0.58 -26.65
C THR A 428 12.53 -0.14 -27.87
N TYR A 429 13.84 -0.34 -27.87
CA TYR A 429 14.54 -1.20 -28.82
C TYR A 429 15.02 -2.47 -28.12
N HIS A 430 14.69 -3.62 -28.69
CA HIS A 430 15.11 -4.93 -28.17
C HIS A 430 15.03 -6.00 -29.26
N GLN A 431 16.07 -6.84 -29.41
CA GLN A 431 16.12 -7.95 -30.38
C GLN A 431 15.73 -7.56 -31.81
N LYS A 432 16.29 -6.45 -32.33
CA LYS A 432 15.92 -5.88 -33.65
C LYS A 432 14.42 -5.59 -33.76
N LYS A 433 13.79 -5.22 -32.66
CA LYS A 433 12.40 -4.78 -32.62
C LYS A 433 12.36 -3.38 -32.04
N CYS A 434 11.90 -2.42 -32.85
CA CYS A 434 11.59 -1.08 -32.40
C CYS A 434 10.09 -0.98 -32.07
N ARG A 435 9.79 -0.58 -30.83
CA ARG A 435 8.45 -0.33 -30.32
C ARG A 435 8.34 1.16 -29.97
N LEU A 436 7.48 1.88 -30.68
CA LEU A 436 7.16 3.28 -30.42
C LEU A 436 5.93 3.37 -29.51
N VAL A 437 5.80 4.43 -28.72
CA VAL A 437 4.79 4.54 -27.66
C VAL A 437 4.17 5.94 -27.64
N ARG A 438 2.84 6.01 -27.50
CA ARG A 438 2.07 7.28 -27.52
C ARG A 438 1.82 7.93 -26.17
N THR A 439 2.28 7.29 -25.10
CA THR A 439 2.14 7.74 -23.71
C THR A 439 3.50 7.86 -23.05
N ILE A 440 3.58 8.63 -21.98
CA ILE A 440 4.82 8.84 -21.22
C ILE A 440 4.81 7.95 -19.98
N SER A 441 5.87 7.21 -19.71
CA SER A 441 6.06 6.47 -18.46
C SER A 441 7.55 6.24 -18.25
N LEU A 442 7.98 6.11 -16.99
CA LEU A 442 9.37 5.74 -16.73
C LEU A 442 9.63 4.29 -17.15
N GLY A 443 8.65 3.39 -17.10
CA GLY A 443 8.83 1.97 -17.41
C GLY A 443 9.46 1.19 -16.26
N SER A 444 10.06 0.04 -16.56
CA SER A 444 10.64 -0.83 -15.55
C SER A 444 11.95 -1.44 -16.00
N PHE A 445 12.73 -1.91 -15.02
CA PHE A 445 13.91 -2.74 -15.29
C PHE A 445 13.51 -3.97 -16.14
N ALA A 446 14.36 -4.31 -17.10
CA ALA A 446 14.25 -5.50 -17.92
C ALA A 446 15.53 -6.32 -17.74
N GLY A 447 15.40 -7.50 -17.12
CA GLY A 447 16.53 -8.40 -16.93
C GLY A 447 17.13 -8.90 -18.25
N PRO A 448 18.33 -9.48 -18.23
CA PRO A 448 18.95 -10.03 -19.43
C PRO A 448 18.10 -11.17 -20.00
N ASP A 449 18.06 -11.27 -21.33
CA ASP A 449 17.41 -12.40 -21.99
C ASP A 449 18.03 -13.72 -21.54
N VAL A 450 17.19 -14.67 -21.14
CA VAL A 450 17.64 -16.02 -20.81
C VAL A 450 18.16 -16.68 -22.08
N GLY A 451 19.48 -16.74 -22.23
CA GLY A 451 20.16 -17.54 -23.27
C GLY A 451 20.65 -16.79 -24.51
N ASN A 452 20.49 -15.46 -24.60
CA ASN A 452 21.01 -14.68 -25.73
C ASN A 452 21.88 -13.50 -25.25
N LYS A 453 23.21 -13.63 -25.40
CA LYS A 453 24.20 -12.61 -25.00
C LYS A 453 24.66 -11.72 -26.14
N SER A 454 23.88 -11.61 -27.22
CA SER A 454 24.22 -10.69 -28.32
C SER A 454 24.00 -9.23 -27.88
N GLU A 455 24.77 -8.28 -28.41
CA GLU A 455 24.56 -6.84 -28.17
C GLU A 455 23.14 -6.38 -28.54
N ASN A 456 22.49 -7.07 -29.49
CA ASN A 456 21.09 -6.81 -29.88
C ASN A 456 20.04 -7.39 -28.91
N GLY A 457 20.44 -8.17 -27.90
CA GLY A 457 19.54 -8.74 -26.89
C GLY A 457 19.32 -7.83 -25.67
N ARG A 458 19.97 -6.67 -25.60
CA ARG A 458 19.77 -5.74 -24.49
C ARG A 458 18.48 -4.96 -24.66
N TRP A 459 17.76 -4.72 -23.57
CA TRP A 459 16.61 -3.82 -23.56
C TRP A 459 17.11 -2.38 -23.44
N ILE A 460 16.74 -1.53 -24.39
CA ILE A 460 17.09 -0.10 -24.34
C ILE A 460 15.81 0.72 -24.50
N ALA A 461 15.49 1.51 -23.47
CA ALA A 461 14.38 2.45 -23.47
C ALA A 461 14.90 3.86 -23.75
N GLY A 462 14.16 4.62 -24.55
CA GLY A 462 14.41 6.03 -24.79
C GLY A 462 13.13 6.86 -24.70
N TRP A 463 13.31 8.15 -24.43
CA TRP A 463 12.27 9.17 -24.41
C TRP A 463 12.64 10.26 -25.39
N ASP A 464 11.73 10.62 -26.30
CA ASP A 464 11.97 11.77 -27.17
C ASP A 464 11.61 13.05 -26.39
N VAL A 465 12.64 13.65 -25.79
CA VAL A 465 12.50 14.80 -24.89
C VAL A 465 11.85 16.01 -25.57
N GLU A 466 12.09 16.21 -26.87
CA GLU A 466 11.49 17.30 -27.62
C GLU A 466 9.99 17.07 -27.81
N SER A 467 9.59 15.89 -28.30
CA SER A 467 8.18 15.50 -28.40
C SER A 467 7.46 15.55 -27.05
N ILE A 468 8.10 15.12 -25.96
CA ILE A 468 7.52 15.22 -24.61
C ILE A 468 7.34 16.69 -24.20
N ARG A 469 8.33 17.55 -24.44
CA ARG A 469 8.25 18.98 -24.09
C ARG A 469 7.12 19.67 -24.87
N GLU A 470 6.98 19.38 -26.15
CA GLU A 470 5.88 19.86 -26.99
C GLU A 470 4.54 19.33 -26.49
N PHE A 471 4.46 18.02 -26.22
CA PHE A 471 3.25 17.38 -25.69
C PHE A 471 2.76 18.05 -24.41
N ARG A 472 3.67 18.36 -23.48
CA ARG A 472 3.38 19.06 -22.23
C ARG A 472 2.94 20.51 -22.46
N LYS A 473 3.63 21.24 -23.34
CA LYS A 473 3.33 22.65 -23.64
C LYS A 473 1.95 22.83 -24.26
N GLU A 474 1.57 21.96 -25.19
CA GLU A 474 0.25 21.97 -25.82
C GLU A 474 -0.88 21.55 -24.86
N ARG A 475 -0.54 20.90 -23.75
CA ARG A 475 -1.48 20.28 -22.79
C ARG A 475 -1.15 20.72 -21.37
N ALA A 476 -0.93 22.01 -21.19
CA ALA A 476 -0.81 22.60 -19.87
C ALA A 476 -2.13 22.40 -19.10
N CYS A 477 -2.02 22.03 -17.83
CA CYS A 477 -3.18 21.87 -16.96
C CYS A 477 -3.49 23.20 -16.27
N GLU A 478 -4.27 24.05 -16.95
CA GLU A 478 -4.73 25.34 -16.40
C GLU A 478 -5.67 25.15 -15.20
N GLU A 479 -6.50 24.11 -15.24
CA GLU A 479 -7.40 23.70 -14.17
C GLU A 479 -7.16 22.25 -13.77
N VAL A 480 -7.50 21.91 -12.52
CA VAL A 480 -7.46 20.54 -12.02
C VAL A 480 -8.72 19.81 -12.43
N ASP A 481 -8.56 18.70 -13.14
CA ASP A 481 -9.66 17.81 -13.51
C ASP A 481 -9.98 16.87 -12.32
N TRP A 482 -11.14 17.09 -11.70
CA TRP A 482 -11.67 16.23 -10.65
C TRP A 482 -12.83 15.40 -11.21
N PRO A 483 -12.55 14.22 -11.78
CA PRO A 483 -13.60 13.44 -12.43
C PRO A 483 -14.61 12.94 -11.40
N GLU A 484 -15.89 12.98 -11.77
CA GLU A 484 -16.95 12.37 -10.97
C GLU A 484 -16.74 10.84 -10.83
N PRO A 485 -17.26 10.24 -9.75
CA PRO A 485 -17.20 8.81 -9.55
C PRO A 485 -17.84 8.03 -10.72
N SER A 486 -17.18 6.96 -11.17
CA SER A 486 -17.69 6.10 -12.24
C SER A 486 -17.23 4.66 -12.07
N THR A 487 -18.11 3.71 -12.35
CA THR A 487 -17.81 2.28 -12.44
C THR A 487 -17.65 1.79 -13.89
N GLU A 488 -17.84 2.68 -14.87
CA GLU A 488 -17.52 2.43 -16.28
C GLU A 488 -16.05 2.71 -16.58
N ARG A 489 -15.45 3.64 -15.83
CA ARG A 489 -14.05 4.02 -15.94
C ARG A 489 -13.20 3.11 -15.04
N ILE A 490 -12.70 2.03 -15.63
CA ILE A 490 -11.85 1.01 -14.98
C ILE A 490 -10.51 0.88 -15.71
N TYR A 491 -9.53 0.27 -15.03
CA TYR A 491 -8.16 0.08 -15.51
C TYR A 491 -7.96 -1.09 -16.49
#